data_AF-A0A6I9PMM8-F1
#
_entry.id   AF-A0A6I9PMM8-F1
#
_cell.length_a   1.000
_cell.length_b   1.000
_cell.length_c   1.000
_cell.angle_alpha   90.00
_cell.angle_beta   90.00
_cell.angle_gamma   90.00
#
_symmetry.space_group_name_H-M   'P 1'
#
loop_
_entity.id
_entity.type
_entity.pdbx_description
1 polymer ?
#
loop_
_entity_poly.entity_id
_entity_poly.type
_entity_poly.pdbx_seq_one_letter_code
_entity_poly.pdbx_strand_id
1 'polypeptide(L)' 'MPKNARVILCNGPYESNGVVAHRNFRLQGLLAALTVHEHQCVLEDTWEWNMVKLVVNGQVVFSCNTKQLEF' A
#
# COMPACT_ATOMS: atom_id res chain seq x y z
N MET A 1 9.69 9.39 9.28
CA MET A 1 8.80 8.54 10.10
C MET A 1 9.51 8.16 11.39
N PRO A 2 8.81 7.95 12.52
CA PRO A 2 9.47 7.48 13.75
C PRO A 2 10.13 6.12 13.54
N LYS A 3 11.26 5.86 14.19
CA LYS A 3 11.94 4.56 14.15
C LYS A 3 10.99 3.47 14.67
N ASN A 4 11.00 2.29 14.05
CA ASN A 4 10.16 1.14 14.40
C ASN A 4 8.64 1.40 14.32
N ALA A 5 8.20 2.35 13.50
CA ALA A 5 6.77 2.58 13.30
C ALA A 5 6.08 1.34 12.72
N ARG A 6 4.86 1.05 13.18
CA ARG A 6 4.01 0.02 12.58
C ARG A 6 3.36 0.63 11.34
N VAL A 7 3.69 0.08 10.17
CA VAL A 7 3.22 0.54 8.88
C VAL A 7 2.28 -0.50 8.29
N ILE A 8 1.07 -0.10 7.96
CA ILE A 8 0.07 -0.93 7.30
C ILE A 8 -0.19 -0.32 5.93
N LEU A 9 -0.04 -1.13 4.88
CA LEU A 9 -0.32 -0.75 3.51
C LEU A 9 -1.62 -1.44 3.08
N CYS A 10 -2.73 -0.69 3.06
CA CYS A 10 -4.01 -1.20 2.61
C CYS A 10 -4.08 -1.16 1.08
N ASN A 11 -4.42 -2.28 0.46
CA ASN A 11 -4.48 -2.45 -0.98
C ASN A 11 -5.88 -2.86 -1.46
N GLY A 12 -6.52 -1.94 -2.17
CA GLY A 12 -7.79 -2.15 -2.84
C GLY A 12 -7.65 -2.98 -4.13
N PRO A 13 -8.64 -3.82 -4.48
CA PRO A 13 -8.63 -4.46 -5.78
C PRO A 13 -8.80 -3.38 -6.86
N TYR A 14 -8.14 -3.59 -7.99
CA TYR A 14 -8.32 -2.73 -9.16
C TYR A 14 -8.48 -3.58 -10.42
N GLU A 15 -9.16 -3.01 -11.41
CA GLU A 15 -9.32 -3.66 -12.70
C GLU A 15 -8.03 -3.53 -13.53
N SER A 16 -7.59 -4.65 -14.10
CA SER A 16 -6.54 -4.68 -15.11
C SER A 16 -6.87 -5.78 -16.10
N ASN A 17 -6.87 -5.46 -17.40
CA ASN A 17 -7.25 -6.38 -18.48
C ASN A 17 -8.61 -7.06 -18.25
N GLY A 18 -9.62 -6.30 -17.79
CA GLY A 18 -10.97 -6.82 -17.53
C GLY A 18 -11.10 -7.70 -16.28
N VAL A 19 -10.04 -7.85 -15.48
CA VAL A 19 -10.07 -8.66 -14.25
C VAL A 19 -9.84 -7.76 -13.03
N VAL A 20 -10.78 -7.80 -12.08
CA VAL A 20 -10.67 -7.14 -10.78
C VAL A 20 -10.04 -8.10 -9.78
N ALA A 21 -8.89 -7.73 -9.23
CA ALA A 21 -8.19 -8.52 -8.22
C ALA A 21 -7.29 -7.62 -7.37
N HIS A 22 -6.96 -8.09 -6.16
CA HIS A 22 -5.88 -7.53 -5.36
C HIS A 22 -4.56 -7.83 -6.06
N ARG A 23 -3.83 -6.78 -6.41
CA ARG A 23 -2.51 -6.91 -7.03
C ARG A 23 -1.54 -6.02 -6.30
N ASN A 24 -0.38 -6.58 -5.99
CA ASN A 24 0.56 -5.99 -5.04
C ASN A 24 1.82 -5.49 -5.78
N PHE A 25 1.89 -5.74 -7.09
CA PHE A 25 3.06 -5.50 -7.93
C PHE A 25 3.50 -4.03 -7.90
N ARG A 26 2.54 -3.09 -8.03
CA ARG A 26 2.80 -1.63 -7.91
C ARG A 26 3.31 -1.20 -6.53
N LEU A 27 3.09 -2.02 -5.50
CA LEU A 27 3.43 -1.70 -4.11
C LEU A 27 4.77 -2.28 -3.68
N GLN A 28 5.39 -3.17 -4.48
CA GLN A 28 6.64 -3.82 -4.12
C GLN A 28 7.79 -2.83 -3.90
N GLY A 29 7.90 -1.80 -4.74
CA GLY A 29 8.92 -0.75 -4.59
C GLY A 29 8.76 0.04 -3.29
N LEU A 30 7.52 0.39 -2.94
CA LEU A 30 7.21 1.07 -1.68
C LEU A 30 7.52 0.19 -0.47
N LEU A 31 7.13 -1.09 -0.50
CA LEU A 31 7.42 -2.05 0.57
C LEU A 31 8.92 -2.26 0.76
N ALA A 32 9.68 -2.35 -0.33
CA ALA A 32 11.13 -2.47 -0.29
C ALA A 32 11.78 -1.23 0.36
N ALA A 33 11.37 -0.03 -0.05
CA ALA A 33 11.86 1.22 0.53
C ALA A 33 11.58 1.31 2.04
N LEU A 34 10.37 0.95 2.47
CA LEU A 34 10.00 0.99 3.89
C LEU A 34 10.76 -0.07 4.72
N THR A 35 11.00 -1.25 4.15
CA THR A 35 11.75 -2.34 4.82
C THR A 35 13.22 -1.98 5.01
N VAL A 36 13.83 -1.27 4.04
CA VAL A 36 15.22 -0.75 4.17
C VAL A 36 15.35 0.23 5.35
N HIS A 37 14.27 0.93 5.70
CA HIS A 37 14.22 1.82 6.86
C HIS A 37 13.81 1.14 8.17
N GLU A 38 13.89 -0.19 8.24
CA GLU A 38 13.57 -1.00 9.44
C GLU A 38 12.13 -0.82 9.95
N HIS A 39 11.20 -0.44 9.07
CA HIS A 39 9.78 -0.36 9.41
C HIS A 39 9.10 -1.72 9.29
N GLN A 40 8.29 -2.08 10.29
CA GLN A 40 7.44 -3.27 10.21
C GLN A 40 6.26 -2.97 9.28
N CYS A 41 6.33 -3.49 8.05
CA CYS A 41 5.33 -3.29 7.03
C CYS A 41 4.41 -4.51 6.90
N VAL A 42 3.11 -4.30 7.02
CA VAL A 42 2.09 -5.32 6.78
C VAL A 42 1.25 -4.88 5.58
N LEU A 43 1.04 -5.78 4.62
CA LEU A 43 0.10 -5.56 3.53
C LEU A 43 -1.27 -6.11 3.94
N GLU A 44 -2.31 -5.29 3.84
CA GLU A 44 -3.69 -5.70 4.11
C GLU A 44 -4.56 -5.46 2.88
N ASP A 45 -5.33 -6.47 2.48
CA ASP A 45 -6.30 -6.34 1.41
C ASP A 45 -7.57 -5.64 1.92
N THR A 46 -8.05 -4.64 1.18
CA THR A 46 -9.31 -3.91 1.48
C THR A 46 -10.27 -3.97 0.31
N TRP A 47 -11.57 -4.01 0.55
CA TRP A 47 -12.58 -4.05 -0.51
C TRP A 47 -12.86 -2.68 -1.14
N GLU A 48 -12.17 -1.63 -0.71
CA GLU A 48 -12.27 -0.30 -1.31
C GLU A 48 -11.52 -0.25 -2.65
N TRP A 49 -12.26 -0.18 -3.75
CA TRP A 49 -11.69 -0.30 -5.09
C TRP A 49 -10.69 0.79 -5.44
N ASN A 50 -9.61 0.37 -6.10
CA ASN A 50 -8.51 1.23 -6.54
C ASN A 50 -7.89 2.07 -5.43
N MET A 51 -8.07 1.74 -4.15
CA MET A 51 -7.56 2.53 -3.04
C MET A 51 -6.23 1.97 -2.56
N VAL A 52 -5.25 2.84 -2.35
CA VAL A 52 -4.02 2.51 -1.60
C VAL A 52 -3.94 3.46 -0.42
N LYS A 53 -3.78 2.92 0.80
CA LYS A 53 -3.59 3.72 2.02
C LYS A 53 -2.33 3.27 2.75
N LEU A 54 -1.52 4.24 3.17
CA LEU A 54 -0.40 4.02 4.07
C LEU A 54 -0.81 4.51 5.46
N VAL A 55 -0.89 3.57 6.41
CA VAL A 55 -1.28 3.83 7.79
C VAL A 55 -0.07 3.63 8.68
N VAL A 56 0.35 4.68 9.37
CA VAL A 56 1.50 4.67 10.28
C VAL A 56 0.99 4.90 11.69
N ASN A 57 1.22 3.94 12.60
CA ASN A 57 0.73 4.00 13.98
C ASN A 57 -0.78 4.32 14.09
N GLY A 58 -1.59 3.78 13.17
CA GLY A 58 -3.04 3.98 13.13
C GLY A 58 -3.51 5.25 12.44
N GLN A 59 -2.61 6.08 11.92
CA GLN A 59 -2.97 7.30 11.17
C GLN A 59 -2.70 7.12 9.68
N VAL A 60 -3.66 7.48 8.84
CA VAL A 60 -3.46 7.53 7.38
C VAL A 60 -2.54 8.71 7.07
N VAL A 61 -1.33 8.44 6.61
CA VAL A 61 -0.34 9.46 6.25
C VAL A 61 -0.28 9.71 4.75
N PHE A 62 -0.77 8.75 3.97
CA PHE A 62 -0.85 8.84 2.52
C PHE A 62 -2.01 7.99 2.01
N SER A 63 -2.69 8.50 0.99
CA SER A 63 -3.73 7.76 0.26
C SER A 63 -3.75 8.20 -1.19
N CYS A 64 -3.89 7.25 -2.10
CA CYS A 64 -4.05 7.56 -3.53
C CYS A 64 -4.88 6.49 -4.22
N ASN A 65 -5.26 6.78 -5.47
CA ASN A 65 -5.80 5.77 -6.34
C ASN A 65 -4.66 4.89 -6.91
N THR A 66 -4.83 3.57 -6.97
CA THR A 66 -3.83 2.64 -7.50
C THR A 66 -3.38 2.97 -8.92
N LYS A 67 -4.25 3.61 -9.73
CA LYS A 67 -3.94 4.06 -11.09
C LYS A 67 -3.01 5.28 -11.15
N GLN A 68 -2.83 5.99 -10.03
CA GLN A 68 -1.90 7.13 -9.91
C GLN A 68 -0.48 6.70 -9.53
N LEU A 69 -0.28 5.43 -9.15
CA LEU A 69 1.05 4.89 -8.91
C LEU A 69 1.73 4.62 -10.25
N GLU A 70 2.72 5.44 -10.59
CA GLU A 70 3.55 5.28 -11.78
C GLU A 70 4.69 4.27 -11.53
N PHE A 71 5.17 3.64 -12.60
CA PHE A 71 6.28 2.67 -12.58
C PHE A 71 7.58 3.33 -13.02
#